data_AF-A0A6I9PFD7-F1
#
_entry.id   AF-A0A6I9PFD7-F1
#
_cell.length_a   1.000
_cell.length_b   1.000
_cell.length_c   1.000
_cell.angle_alpha   90.00
_cell.angle_beta   90.00
_cell.angle_gamma   90.00
#
_symmetry.space_group_name_H-M   'P 1'
#
loop_
_entity.id
_entity.type
_entity.pdbx_description
1 polymer ?
#
loop_
_entity_poly.entity_id
_entity_poly.type
_entity_poly.pdbx_seq_one_letter_code
_entity_poly.pdbx_strand_id
1 'polypeptide(L)'
;MSVSRSCLCCVKYLMFVFNLIFWLGGCGLFGIGVWLSFTQAEFSSLPLSFPSLSAANLLLVAGGITMVTGFLGCLGALKEQRCLLFMFFVILLLLVLTEVTLALVIHIFHDQVTEAPPCGHSAPWGPGV
;
A
#
# COMPACT_ATOMS: atom_id res chain seq x y z
N MET A 1 25.00 32.33 -4.87
CA MET A 1 23.71 31.74 -4.45
C MET A 1 23.96 30.85 -3.24
N SER A 2 23.91 31.44 -2.04
CA SER A 2 24.07 30.73 -0.77
C SER A 2 22.77 30.03 -0.43
N VAL A 3 22.54 28.83 -0.98
CA VAL A 3 21.51 27.95 -0.41
C VAL A 3 21.95 27.66 1.04
N SER A 4 21.18 28.20 1.97
CA SER A 4 21.48 28.31 3.39
C SER A 4 21.81 26.95 4.01
N ARG A 5 22.96 26.82 4.66
CA ARG A 5 23.35 25.59 5.40
C ARG A 5 22.24 25.11 6.35
N SER A 6 21.47 26.04 6.93
CA SER A 6 20.31 25.74 7.79
C SER A 6 19.18 25.03 7.05
N CYS A 7 18.91 25.42 5.79
CA CYS A 7 17.86 24.81 4.97
C CYS A 7 18.23 23.36 4.59
N LEU A 8 19.51 23.12 4.26
CA LEU A 8 20.02 21.77 4.01
C LEU A 8 19.92 20.88 5.26
N CYS A 9 20.17 21.42 6.45
CA CYS A 9 20.03 20.69 7.71
C CYS A 9 18.57 20.32 7.99
N CYS A 10 17.64 21.27 7.82
CA CYS A 10 16.21 21.02 7.95
C CYS A 10 15.72 19.95 6.98
N VAL A 11 16.10 20.01 5.69
CA VAL A 11 15.69 19.02 4.69
C VAL A 11 16.24 17.63 5.04
N LYS A 12 17.49 17.54 5.48
CA LYS A 12 18.12 16.27 5.85
C LYS A 12 17.45 15.65 7.09
N TYR A 13 17.09 16.47 8.07
CA TYR A 13 16.37 16.06 9.27
C TYR A 13 14.93 15.61 8.96
N LEU A 14 14.19 16.40 8.18
CA LEU A 14 12.85 16.06 7.72
C LEU A 14 12.86 14.72 6.99
N MET A 15 13.82 14.50 6.10
CA MET A 15 13.89 13.25 5.34
C MET A 15 14.17 12.02 6.22
N PHE A 16 14.97 12.18 7.28
CA PHE A 16 15.20 11.12 8.26
C PHE A 16 13.93 10.81 9.04
N VAL A 17 13.24 11.83 9.55
CA VAL A 17 11.99 11.67 10.31
C VAL A 17 10.89 11.03 9.45
N PHE A 18 10.70 11.48 8.21
CA PHE A 18 9.72 10.89 7.31
C PHE A 18 10.01 9.41 7.01
N ASN A 19 11.28 9.04 6.81
CA ASN A 19 11.68 7.64 6.63
C ASN A 19 11.39 6.79 7.87
N LEU A 20 11.66 7.32 9.06
CA LEU A 20 11.39 6.63 10.32
C LEU A 20 9.89 6.35 10.48
N ILE A 21 9.04 7.32 10.15
CA ILE A 21 7.58 7.16 10.20
C ILE A 21 7.12 6.08 9.21
N PHE A 22 7.64 6.10 7.98
CA PHE A 22 7.32 5.09 6.97
C PHE A 22 7.77 3.69 7.39
N TRP A 23 8.94 3.57 8.01
CA TRP A 23 9.45 2.32 8.54
C TRP A 23 8.55 1.77 9.67
N LEU A 24 8.18 2.62 10.64
CA LEU A 24 7.25 2.24 11.71
C LEU A 24 5.87 1.85 11.16
N GLY A 25 5.37 2.59 10.17
CA GLY A 25 4.14 2.26 9.46
C GLY A 25 4.22 0.90 8.75
N GLY A 26 5.32 0.62 8.06
CA GLY A 26 5.58 -0.67 7.42
C GLY A 26 5.61 -1.84 8.42
N CYS A 27 6.26 -1.67 9.57
CA CYS A 27 6.25 -2.64 10.66
C CYS A 27 4.83 -2.90 11.19
N GLY A 28 4.03 -1.84 11.35
CA GLY A 28 2.63 -1.97 11.77
C GLY A 28 1.79 -2.73 10.73
N LEU A 29 1.91 -2.37 9.44
CA LEU A 29 1.19 -3.01 8.36
C LEU A 29 1.57 -4.49 8.21
N PHE A 30 2.86 -4.81 8.34
CA PHE A 30 3.37 -6.17 8.34
C PHE A 30 2.83 -6.96 9.54
N GLY A 31 2.81 -6.37 10.74
CA GLY A 31 2.23 -6.98 11.94
C GLY A 31 0.74 -7.29 11.78
N ILE A 32 -0.03 -6.37 11.21
CA ILE A 32 -1.46 -6.58 10.89
C ILE A 32 -1.61 -7.70 9.85
N GLY A 33 -0.75 -7.73 8.82
CA GLY A 33 -0.72 -8.80 7.82
C GLY A 33 -0.47 -10.17 8.46
N VAL A 34 0.52 -10.28 9.34
CA VAL A 34 0.83 -11.52 10.09
C VAL A 34 -0.37 -11.93 10.95
N TRP A 35 -0.97 -11.00 11.69
CA TRP A 35 -2.17 -11.27 12.50
C TRP A 35 -3.34 -11.80 11.66
N LEU A 36 -3.58 -11.19 10.49
CA LEU A 36 -4.60 -11.62 9.54
C LEU A 36 -4.30 -12.99 8.93
N SER A 37 -3.03 -13.30 8.66
CA SER A 37 -2.62 -14.62 8.17
C SER A 37 -2.86 -15.72 9.19
N PHE A 38 -2.57 -15.46 10.47
CA PHE A 38 -2.86 -16.42 11.54
C PHE A 38 -4.36 -16.62 11.75
N THR A 39 -5.17 -15.55 11.79
CA THR A 39 -6.62 -15.70 11.97
C THR A 39 -7.27 -16.43 10.79
N GLN A 40 -6.86 -16.17 9.54
CA GLN A 40 -7.38 -16.92 8.38
C GLN A 40 -6.98 -18.39 8.37
N ALA A 41 -5.80 -18.75 8.89
CA ALA A 41 -5.35 -20.14 8.96
C ALA A 41 -6.26 -21.01 9.86
N GLU A 42 -6.83 -20.42 10.91
CA GLU A 42 -7.77 -21.07 11.82
C GLU A 42 -9.17 -21.30 11.19
N PHE A 43 -9.53 -20.56 10.12
CA PHE A 43 -10.83 -20.64 9.41
C PHE A 43 -10.74 -21.38 8.07
N SER A 44 -9.96 -22.46 7.99
CA SER A 44 -9.65 -23.23 6.77
C SER A 44 -10.82 -23.98 6.09
N SER A 45 -12.00 -23.38 5.89
CA SER A 45 -13.11 -24.05 5.17
C SER A 45 -13.82 -23.23 4.08
N LEU A 46 -13.39 -22.01 3.75
CA LEU A 46 -13.97 -21.25 2.65
C LEU A 46 -12.89 -20.83 1.65
N PRO A 47 -12.42 -21.75 0.79
CA PRO A 47 -11.50 -21.43 -0.29
C PRO A 47 -12.25 -20.66 -1.37
N LEU A 48 -12.33 -19.34 -1.23
CA LEU A 48 -12.62 -18.46 -2.37
C LEU A 48 -11.34 -18.36 -3.22
N SER A 49 -11.11 -19.44 -3.97
CA SER A 49 -10.59 -19.51 -5.33
C SER A 49 -9.22 -18.93 -5.70
N PHE A 50 -8.57 -18.07 -4.91
CA PHE A 50 -7.27 -17.48 -5.27
C PHE A 50 -6.37 -17.25 -4.03
N PRO A 51 -5.60 -18.26 -3.57
CA PRO A 51 -4.68 -18.13 -2.43
C PRO A 51 -3.58 -17.07 -2.65
N SER A 52 -3.31 -16.66 -3.89
CA SER A 52 -2.34 -15.60 -4.23
C SER A 52 -2.86 -14.17 -4.01
N LEU A 53 -4.17 -13.96 -3.86
CA LEU A 53 -4.81 -12.63 -3.82
C LEU A 53 -5.49 -12.33 -2.47
N SER A 54 -5.20 -13.09 -1.41
CA SER A 54 -5.73 -12.77 -0.09
C SER A 54 -5.20 -11.42 0.40
N ALA A 55 -6.09 -10.57 0.93
CA ALA A 55 -5.74 -9.25 1.48
C ALA A 55 -4.62 -9.33 2.52
N ALA A 56 -4.56 -10.42 3.31
CA ALA A 56 -3.48 -10.66 4.27
C ALA A 56 -2.11 -10.82 3.59
N ASN A 57 -2.06 -11.55 2.47
CA ASN A 57 -0.82 -11.79 1.73
C ASN A 57 -0.34 -10.50 1.03
N LEU A 58 -1.27 -9.69 0.52
CA LEU A 58 -0.96 -8.37 -0.04
C LEU A 58 -0.42 -7.42 1.04
N LEU A 59 -1.03 -7.39 2.23
CA LEU A 59 -0.57 -6.60 3.38
C LEU A 59 0.82 -7.03 3.86
N LEU A 60 1.12 -8.33 3.87
CA LEU A 60 2.45 -8.86 4.19
C LEU A 60 3.50 -8.42 3.17
N VAL A 61 3.22 -8.61 1.88
CA VAL A 61 4.17 -8.25 0.81
C VAL A 61 4.39 -6.74 0.77
N ALA A 62 3.31 -5.95 0.75
CA ALA A 62 3.38 -4.49 0.76
C ALA A 62 4.06 -3.96 2.02
N GLY A 63 3.69 -4.47 3.20
CA GLY A 63 4.31 -4.09 4.48
C GLY A 63 5.79 -4.43 4.54
N GLY A 64 6.19 -5.60 4.02
CA GLY A 64 7.59 -6.02 3.95
C GLY A 64 8.42 -5.15 3.01
N ILE A 65 7.91 -4.83 1.82
CA ILE A 65 8.56 -3.93 0.87
C ILE A 65 8.73 -2.54 1.50
N THR A 66 7.69 -2.01 2.14
CA THR A 66 7.74 -0.70 2.81
C THR A 66 8.70 -0.70 4.00
N MET A 67 8.78 -1.79 4.77
CA MET A 67 9.74 -1.95 5.87
C MET A 67 11.19 -1.97 5.36
N VAL A 68 11.50 -2.77 4.34
CA VAL A 68 12.85 -2.84 3.75
C VAL A 68 13.24 -1.50 3.14
N THR A 69 12.32 -0.86 2.42
CA THR A 69 12.51 0.46 1.85
C THR A 69 12.80 1.47 2.96
N GLY A 70 11.97 1.59 4.01
CA GLY A 70 12.23 2.50 5.13
C GLY A 70 13.58 2.28 5.83
N PHE A 71 14.02 1.03 5.97
CA PHE A 71 15.33 0.70 6.54
C PHE A 71 16.49 1.15 5.63
N LEU A 72 16.39 0.90 4.32
CA LEU A 72 17.35 1.38 3.31
C LEU A 72 17.41 2.91 3.28
N GLY A 73 16.28 3.60 3.48
CA GLY A 73 16.23 5.06 3.59
C GLY A 73 16.96 5.59 4.83
N CYS A 74 16.82 4.92 5.97
CA CYS A 74 17.58 5.24 7.19
C CYS A 74 19.09 5.02 7.00
N LEU A 75 19.49 3.89 6.39
CA LEU A 75 20.89 3.61 6.05
C LEU A 75 21.45 4.62 5.04
N GLY A 76 20.65 5.04 4.05
CA GLY A 76 21.02 6.06 3.06
C GLY A 76 21.24 7.45 3.70
N ALA A 77 20.44 7.80 4.71
CA ALA A 77 20.62 9.02 5.49
C ALA A 77 21.91 8.98 6.33
N LEU A 78 22.25 7.82 6.92
CA LEU A 78 23.46 7.61 7.73
C LEU A 78 24.75 7.60 6.88
N LYS A 79 24.71 7.04 5.66
CA LYS A 79 25.91 6.90 4.81
C LYS A 79 26.40 8.21 4.16
N GLU A 80 25.71 9.33 4.35
CA GLU A 80 26.00 10.64 3.74
C GLU A 80 26.18 10.59 2.19
N GLN A 81 25.72 9.52 1.55
CA GLN A 81 25.80 9.34 0.11
C GLN A 81 24.56 9.94 -0.54
N ARG A 82 24.68 11.17 -1.06
CA ARG A 82 23.56 11.90 -1.67
C ARG A 82 22.89 11.14 -2.84
N CYS A 83 23.63 10.29 -3.55
CA CYS A 83 23.09 9.45 -4.61
C CYS A 83 22.10 8.39 -4.09
N LEU A 84 22.42 7.74 -2.97
CA LEU A 84 21.57 6.71 -2.35
C LEU A 84 20.25 7.30 -1.87
N LEU A 85 20.32 8.50 -1.30
CA LEU A 85 19.17 9.26 -0.83
C LEU A 85 18.22 9.68 -1.97
N PHE A 86 18.80 10.06 -3.12
CA PHE A 86 18.04 10.45 -4.31
C PHE A 86 17.35 9.24 -4.95
N MET A 87 18.06 8.13 -5.15
CA MET A 87 17.44 6.91 -5.70
C MET A 87 16.31 6.40 -4.79
N PHE A 88 16.49 6.52 -3.47
CA PHE A 88 15.46 6.17 -2.50
C PHE A 88 14.18 7.01 -2.66
N PHE A 89 14.32 8.33 -2.79
CA PHE A 89 13.18 9.22 -3.04
C PHE A 89 12.46 8.88 -4.34
N VAL A 90 13.20 8.55 -5.41
CA VAL A 90 12.63 8.11 -6.68
C VAL A 90 11.83 6.82 -6.53
N ILE A 91 12.35 5.82 -5.80
CA ILE A 91 11.63 4.56 -5.54
C ILE A 91 10.34 4.80 -4.75
N LEU A 92 10.40 5.63 -3.69
CA LEU A 92 9.19 5.99 -2.93
C LEU A 92 8.16 6.73 -3.79
N LEU A 93 8.61 7.67 -4.62
CA LEU A 93 7.73 8.41 -5.51
C LEU A 93 7.06 7.47 -6.52
N LEU A 94 7.80 6.49 -7.08
CA LEU A 94 7.23 5.48 -7.96
C LEU A 94 6.23 4.55 -7.23
N LEU A 95 6.48 4.18 -5.97
CA LEU A 95 5.52 3.41 -5.17
C LEU A 95 4.22 4.18 -4.96
N VAL A 96 4.30 5.46 -4.59
CA VAL A 96 3.12 6.30 -4.39
C VAL A 96 2.36 6.50 -5.70
N LEU A 97 3.06 6.72 -6.82
CA LEU A 97 2.39 6.84 -8.12
C LEU A 97 1.68 5.54 -8.51
N THR A 98 2.27 4.39 -8.22
CA THR A 98 1.66 3.07 -8.48
C THR A 98 0.41 2.87 -7.63
N GLU A 99 0.48 3.18 -6.32
CA GLU A 99 -0.66 3.14 -5.39
C GLU A 99 -1.79 4.07 -5.84
N VAL A 100 -1.49 5.32 -6.21
CA VAL A 100 -2.50 6.28 -6.69
C VAL A 100 -3.14 5.81 -7.99
N THR A 101 -2.36 5.23 -8.91
CA THR A 101 -2.88 4.67 -10.16
C THR A 101 -3.81 3.49 -9.87
N LEU A 102 -3.41 2.59 -8.97
CA LEU A 102 -4.23 1.44 -8.56
C LEU A 102 -5.52 1.90 -7.89
N ALA A 103 -5.46 2.87 -6.96
CA ALA A 103 -6.62 3.43 -6.30
C ALA A 103 -7.60 4.08 -7.29
N LEU A 104 -7.09 4.82 -8.29
CA LEU A 104 -7.91 5.41 -9.33
C LEU A 104 -8.61 4.35 -10.19
N VAL A 105 -7.88 3.30 -10.60
CA VAL A 105 -8.45 2.20 -11.39
C VAL A 105 -9.54 1.48 -10.60
N ILE A 106 -9.32 1.20 -9.31
CA ILE A 106 -10.32 0.58 -8.44
C ILE A 106 -11.55 1.49 -8.30
N HIS A 107 -11.36 2.80 -8.12
CA HIS A 107 -12.46 3.73 -7.96
C HIS A 107 -13.35 3.80 -9.21
N ILE A 108 -12.73 3.94 -10.39
CA ILE A 108 -13.45 3.95 -11.67
C ILE A 108 -14.23 2.65 -11.87
N PHE A 109 -13.62 1.50 -11.58
CA PHE A 109 -14.30 0.22 -11.73
C PHE A 109 -15.47 0.06 -10.74
N HIS A 110 -15.32 0.55 -9.51
CA HIS A 110 -16.39 0.52 -8.51
C HIS A 110 -17.59 1.35 -8.94
N ASP A 111 -17.37 2.50 -9.59
CA ASP A 111 -18.44 3.32 -10.14
C ASP A 111 -19.22 2.53 -11.22
N GLN A 112 -18.52 1.84 -12.12
CA GLN A 112 -19.16 1.02 -13.17
C GLN A 112 -19.97 -0.17 -12.62
N VAL A 113 -19.56 -0.75 -11.50
CA VAL A 113 -20.28 -1.87 -10.85
C VAL A 113 -21.52 -1.38 -10.09
N THR A 114 -21.48 -0.15 -9.56
CA THR A 114 -22.60 0.43 -8.81
C THR A 114 -23.75 0.87 -9.73
N GLU A 115 -23.47 1.09 -11.01
CA GLU A 115 -24.45 1.46 -12.04
C GLU A 115 -25.18 0.24 -12.66
N ALA A 116 -24.79 -0.99 -12.34
CA ALA A 116 -25.52 -2.18 -12.76
C ALA A 116 -26.78 -2.36 -11.88
N PRO A 117 -28.01 -2.23 -12.42
CA PRO A 117 -29.21 -2.49 -11.64
C PRO A 117 -29.18 -3.93 -11.11
N PRO A 118 -29.65 -4.20 -9.88
CA PRO A 118 -29.66 -5.55 -9.33
C PRO A 118 -30.51 -6.45 -10.24
N CYS A 119 -29.84 -7.32 -11.01
CA CYS A 119 -30.49 -8.41 -11.69
C CYS A 119 -30.91 -9.45 -10.66
N GLY A 120 -32.13 -9.30 -10.15
CA GLY A 120 -32.98 -10.42 -9.77
C GLY A 120 -33.61 -10.36 -8.38
N HIS A 121 -34.85 -9.88 -8.31
CA HIS A 121 -35.98 -10.71 -7.83
C HIS A 121 -37.34 -10.03 -8.08
N SER A 122 -37.99 -10.37 -9.20
CA SER A 122 -39.39 -10.84 -9.25
C SER A 122 -39.85 -10.95 -10.70
N ALA A 123 -39.72 -12.14 -11.29
CA ALA A 123 -40.77 -12.62 -12.18
C ALA A 123 -41.80 -13.32 -11.28
N PRO A 124 -43.06 -12.88 -11.30
CA PRO A 124 -44.14 -13.84 -11.13
C PRO A 124 -45.29 -13.58 -12.12
N TRP A 125 -45.53 -14.57 -12.97
CA TRP A 125 -46.83 -14.92 -13.57
C TRP A 125 -47.45 -13.96 -14.62
N GLY A 126 -47.66 -14.50 -15.81
CA GLY A 126 -48.67 -13.97 -16.73
C GLY A 126 -50.10 -14.20 -16.20
N PRO A 127 -51.05 -13.42 -16.72
CA PRO A 127 -52.27 -13.94 -17.33
C PRO A 127 -52.30 -13.47 -18.79
N GLY A 128 -52.75 -14.24 -19.78
CA GLY A 128 -53.97 -15.03 -19.71
C GLY A 128 -55.22 -14.15 -19.85
N VAL A 129 -55.23 -13.18 -20.78
CA VAL A 129 -56.39 -12.71 -21.57
C VAL A 129 -55.90 -12.03 -22.85
#